data_AF-A0A2N0MJU7-F1
#
_entry.id   AF-A0A2N0MJU7-F1
#
_cell.length_a   1.000
_cell.length_b   1.000
_cell.length_c   1.000
_cell.angle_alpha   90.00
_cell.angle_beta   90.00
_cell.angle_gamma   90.00
#
_symmetry.space_group_name_H-M   'P 1'
#
loop_
_entity.id
_entity.type
_entity.pdbx_description
1 polymer ?
#
loop_
_entity_poly.entity_id
_entity_poly.type
_entity_poly.pdbx_seq_one_letter_code
_entity_poly.pdbx_strand_id
1 'polypeptide(L)'
;MQQDEDRSLAEDITTPIKIEPGQDYAAPDNWTWKYISTSQPNAAVFHISHSESTRVLIDKIGPDDSPADANYVLKEEIPIVILDSLDKYWAAESRTRMPLSGIRVPVEGDTVAEAKQALAADLGAQLRLLLLLSSSHKGKIAPALLENLKYLSSCMEAGPGPS
;
A
#
# COMPACT_ATOMS: atom_id res chain seq x y z
N MET A 1 -44.51 0.84 30.37
CA MET A 1 -44.21 1.46 29.05
C MET A 1 -43.59 0.38 28.19
N GLN A 2 -44.42 -0.37 27.47
CA GLN A 2 -43.98 -1.34 26.46
C GLN A 2 -43.60 -0.55 25.21
N GLN A 3 -42.39 -0.72 24.72
CA GLN A 3 -42.00 -0.21 23.42
C GLN A 3 -42.54 -1.17 22.36
N ASP A 4 -43.29 -0.64 21.38
CA ASP A 4 -43.73 -1.39 20.20
C ASP A 4 -42.54 -2.09 19.54
N GLU A 5 -42.67 -3.41 19.39
CA GLU A 5 -41.73 -4.29 18.66
C GLU A 5 -41.92 -4.20 17.14
N ASP A 6 -42.96 -3.52 16.66
CA ASP A 6 -43.27 -3.33 15.23
C ASP A 6 -42.69 -2.01 14.68
N ARG A 7 -41.37 -1.85 14.78
CA ARG A 7 -40.66 -0.78 14.05
C ARG A 7 -39.97 -1.42 12.86
N SER A 8 -40.46 -1.16 11.65
CA SER A 8 -39.77 -1.58 10.42
C SER A 8 -38.36 -0.97 10.38
N LEU A 9 -37.34 -1.82 10.43
CA LEU A 9 -35.94 -1.39 10.51
C LEU A 9 -35.34 -1.01 9.14
N ALA A 10 -35.92 -1.51 8.04
CA ALA A 10 -35.73 -1.05 6.65
C ALA A 10 -36.65 -1.86 5.71
N GLU A 11 -37.07 -1.29 4.58
CA GLU A 11 -37.69 -2.04 3.47
C GLU A 11 -36.58 -2.52 2.53
N ASP A 12 -36.53 -3.83 2.27
CA ASP A 12 -35.66 -4.42 1.25
C ASP A 12 -36.21 -4.08 -0.14
N ILE A 13 -35.54 -3.16 -0.83
CA ILE A 13 -35.86 -2.66 -2.17
C ILE A 13 -35.50 -3.66 -3.28
N THR A 14 -34.99 -4.85 -2.97
CA THR A 14 -34.72 -5.87 -4.00
C THR A 14 -35.99 -6.62 -4.36
N THR A 15 -36.85 -5.99 -5.15
CA THR A 15 -37.95 -6.69 -5.82
C THR A 15 -37.33 -7.78 -6.71
N PRO A 16 -37.68 -9.06 -6.57
CA PRO A 16 -37.10 -10.10 -7.40
C PRO A 16 -37.59 -9.92 -8.84
N ILE A 17 -36.68 -9.56 -9.75
CA ILE A 17 -36.97 -9.41 -11.17
C ILE A 17 -36.91 -10.79 -11.82
N LYS A 18 -38.03 -11.27 -12.39
CA LYS A 18 -38.03 -12.43 -13.29
C LYS A 18 -37.50 -11.98 -14.65
N ILE A 19 -36.33 -12.45 -15.02
CA ILE A 19 -35.68 -12.12 -16.30
C ILE A 19 -36.15 -13.10 -17.37
N GLU A 20 -36.87 -12.62 -18.39
CA GLU A 20 -37.25 -13.39 -19.56
C GLU A 20 -36.24 -13.18 -20.71
N PRO A 21 -35.83 -14.24 -21.46
CA PRO A 21 -34.82 -14.10 -22.50
C PRO A 21 -35.29 -13.22 -23.67
N GLY A 22 -34.48 -12.22 -24.03
CA GLY A 22 -34.70 -11.38 -25.22
C GLY A 22 -35.46 -10.07 -24.97
N GLN A 23 -35.76 -9.73 -23.71
CA GLN A 23 -36.50 -8.53 -23.35
C GLN A 23 -35.62 -7.57 -22.54
N ASP A 24 -35.44 -6.34 -23.04
CA ASP A 24 -34.65 -5.28 -22.38
C ASP A 24 -35.54 -4.52 -21.39
N TYR A 25 -35.28 -4.72 -20.10
CA TYR A 25 -36.01 -4.07 -19.01
C TYR A 25 -35.33 -2.78 -18.53
N ALA A 26 -34.49 -2.14 -19.36
CA ALA A 26 -33.82 -0.87 -19.02
C ALA A 26 -34.81 0.27 -18.62
N ALA A 27 -36.09 0.18 -19.01
CA ALA A 27 -37.15 1.08 -18.55
C ALA A 27 -38.48 0.33 -18.36
N PRO A 28 -38.78 -0.22 -17.17
CA PRO A 28 -40.06 -0.85 -16.87
C PRO A 28 -41.21 0.17 -16.85
N ASP A 29 -42.34 -0.17 -17.45
CA ASP A 29 -43.52 0.70 -17.63
C ASP A 29 -44.15 1.21 -16.33
N ASN A 30 -43.88 0.51 -15.23
CA ASN A 30 -44.42 0.74 -13.90
C ASN A 30 -43.43 1.46 -12.95
N TRP A 31 -42.29 1.95 -13.46
CA TRP A 31 -41.36 2.75 -12.67
C TRP A 31 -41.70 4.24 -12.76
N THR A 32 -42.27 4.79 -11.70
CA THR A 32 -42.51 6.24 -11.62
C THR A 32 -41.21 6.96 -11.28
N TRP A 33 -40.51 7.47 -12.29
CA TRP A 33 -39.31 8.29 -12.09
C TRP A 33 -39.70 9.59 -11.40
N LYS A 34 -39.39 9.71 -10.11
CA LYS A 34 -39.52 10.96 -9.36
C LYS A 34 -38.14 11.56 -9.24
N TYR A 35 -37.96 12.80 -9.67
CA TYR A 35 -36.71 13.53 -9.46
C TYR A 35 -36.62 13.90 -7.98
N ILE A 36 -35.79 13.19 -7.20
CA ILE A 36 -35.75 13.33 -5.73
C ILE A 36 -34.72 14.39 -5.29
N SER A 37 -33.63 14.63 -6.04
CA SER A 37 -32.65 15.71 -5.81
C SER A 37 -31.48 15.65 -6.81
N THR A 38 -30.77 16.76 -7.07
CA THR A 38 -29.46 16.78 -7.78
C THR A 38 -28.24 16.72 -6.85
N SER A 39 -28.45 16.69 -5.53
CA SER A 39 -27.38 16.83 -4.53
C SER A 39 -27.04 15.53 -3.78
N GLN A 40 -27.57 14.39 -4.20
CA GLN A 40 -27.04 13.09 -3.75
C GLN A 40 -26.08 12.54 -4.81
N PRO A 41 -24.94 11.93 -4.41
CA PRO A 41 -23.92 11.55 -5.36
C PRO A 41 -24.36 10.28 -6.09
N ASN A 42 -24.53 10.37 -7.40
CA ASN A 42 -24.66 9.20 -8.29
C ASN A 42 -23.31 8.47 -8.48
N ALA A 43 -22.35 8.70 -7.58
CA ALA A 43 -21.10 7.97 -7.51
C ALA A 43 -21.31 6.81 -6.55
N ALA A 44 -20.81 5.61 -6.87
CA ALA A 44 -20.70 4.55 -5.88
C ALA A 44 -19.93 5.09 -4.67
N VAL A 45 -20.65 5.43 -3.60
CA VAL A 45 -20.05 5.84 -2.33
C VAL A 45 -19.62 4.55 -1.66
N PHE A 46 -18.37 4.19 -1.85
CA PHE A 46 -17.73 3.19 -1.02
C PHE A 46 -17.74 3.73 0.41
N HIS A 47 -18.55 3.13 1.28
CA HIS A 47 -18.48 3.37 2.71
C HIS A 47 -17.21 2.71 3.25
N ILE A 48 -16.05 3.32 2.98
CA ILE A 48 -14.82 2.96 3.69
C ILE A 48 -15.05 3.37 5.13
N SER A 49 -15.39 2.39 5.95
CA SER A 49 -15.55 2.59 7.38
C SER A 49 -14.17 2.83 7.98
N HIS A 50 -14.02 3.68 8.99
CA HIS A 50 -12.74 3.91 9.67
C HIS A 50 -12.11 2.63 10.29
N SER A 51 -12.82 1.50 10.27
CA SER A 51 -12.33 0.16 10.60
C SER A 51 -11.60 -0.58 9.47
N GLU A 52 -11.71 -0.11 8.21
CA GLU A 52 -10.97 -0.62 7.04
C GLU A 52 -9.74 0.24 6.72
N SER A 53 -9.50 1.28 7.54
CA SER A 53 -8.35 2.17 7.43
C SER A 53 -7.17 1.55 8.17
N THR A 54 -6.44 0.65 7.52
CA THR A 54 -5.08 0.23 7.92
C THR A 54 -4.32 1.48 8.37
N ARG A 55 -3.88 1.52 9.63
CA ARG A 55 -3.24 2.73 10.18
C ARG A 55 -1.95 2.96 9.42
N VAL A 56 -1.80 4.14 8.83
CA VAL A 56 -0.58 4.55 8.14
C VAL A 56 0.28 5.36 9.10
N LEU A 57 1.49 4.86 9.37
CA LEU A 57 2.49 5.53 10.18
C LEU A 57 3.55 6.13 9.26
N ILE A 58 3.95 7.37 9.55
CA ILE A 58 5.15 7.97 8.97
C ILE A 58 6.24 7.81 10.01
N ASP A 59 7.30 7.11 9.65
CA ASP A 59 8.41 6.81 10.55
C ASP A 59 9.75 6.96 9.81
N LYS A 60 10.84 6.54 10.45
CA LYS A 60 12.19 6.55 9.91
C LYS A 60 12.88 5.21 10.17
N ILE A 61 13.79 4.84 9.28
CA ILE A 61 14.77 3.79 9.46
C ILE A 61 16.16 4.40 9.51
N GLY A 62 17.04 3.86 10.34
CA GLY A 62 18.42 4.34 10.49
C GLY A 62 19.43 3.20 10.64
N PRO A 63 20.66 3.54 11.05
CA PRO A 63 21.73 2.55 11.26
C PRO A 63 21.34 1.42 12.22
N ASP A 64 20.61 1.75 13.29
CA ASP A 64 20.19 0.79 14.33
C ASP A 64 19.16 -0.24 13.83
N ASP A 65 18.44 0.07 12.74
CA ASP A 65 17.51 -0.86 12.10
C ASP A 65 18.22 -1.82 11.12
N SER A 66 19.51 -1.60 10.83
CA SER A 66 20.24 -2.44 9.88
C SER A 66 20.65 -3.77 10.51
N PRO A 67 20.43 -4.92 9.84
CA PRO A 67 20.88 -6.21 10.36
C PRO A 67 22.41 -6.26 10.55
N ALA A 68 22.86 -6.92 11.62
CA ALA A 68 24.28 -7.01 11.97
C ALA A 68 25.12 -7.78 10.93
N ASP A 69 24.51 -8.62 10.10
CA ASP A 69 25.13 -9.43 9.04
C ASP A 69 24.90 -8.85 7.62
N ALA A 70 24.31 -7.65 7.52
CA ALA A 70 24.02 -7.04 6.24
C ALA A 70 25.31 -6.62 5.50
N ASN A 71 25.32 -6.82 4.18
CA ASN A 71 26.42 -6.38 3.31
C ASN A 71 26.49 -4.84 3.19
N TYR A 72 25.35 -4.17 3.33
CA TYR A 72 25.22 -2.73 3.29
C TYR A 72 24.25 -2.30 4.37
N VAL A 73 24.61 -1.24 5.09
CA VAL A 73 23.85 -0.69 6.22
C VAL A 73 23.52 0.77 5.96
N LEU A 74 22.45 1.26 6.60
CA LEU A 74 22.10 2.67 6.56
C LEU A 74 23.10 3.48 7.37
N LYS A 75 23.55 4.63 6.85
CA LYS A 75 24.43 5.57 7.59
C LYS A 75 23.71 6.82 8.08
N GLU A 76 22.50 7.05 7.59
CA GLU A 76 21.64 8.18 7.95
C GLU A 76 20.19 7.72 8.11
N GLU A 77 19.37 8.55 8.74
CA GLU A 77 17.96 8.26 8.91
C GLU A 77 17.17 8.60 7.65
N ILE A 78 16.38 7.65 7.16
CA ILE A 78 15.56 7.79 5.96
C ILE A 78 14.08 7.63 6.34
N PRO A 79 13.20 8.52 5.85
CA PRO A 79 11.77 8.43 6.10
C PRO A 79 11.12 7.26 5.36
N ILE A 80 10.24 6.57 6.05
CA ILE A 80 9.48 5.42 5.55
C ILE A 80 7.99 5.57 5.89
N VAL A 81 7.20 4.73 5.25
CA VAL A 81 5.78 4.55 5.53
C VAL A 81 5.58 3.14 6.07
N ILE A 82 4.82 3.00 7.14
CA ILE A 82 4.43 1.70 7.68
C ILE A 82 2.92 1.58 7.64
N LEU A 83 2.43 0.48 7.08
CA LEU A 83 1.02 0.12 7.09
C LEU A 83 0.78 -0.94 8.16
N ASP A 84 -0.12 -0.66 9.09
CA ASP A 84 -0.55 -1.57 10.15
C ASP A 84 -1.83 -2.29 9.70
N SER A 85 -1.67 -3.51 9.16
CA SER A 85 -2.73 -4.28 8.49
C SER A 85 -3.54 -5.18 9.42
N LEU A 86 -3.60 -4.88 10.72
CA LEU A 86 -4.23 -5.69 11.78
C LEU A 86 -3.55 -7.05 12.04
N ASP A 87 -2.96 -7.67 11.01
CA ASP A 87 -2.21 -8.92 11.08
C ASP A 87 -0.69 -8.73 11.07
N LYS A 88 -0.21 -7.76 10.30
CA LYS A 88 1.22 -7.51 10.03
C LYS A 88 1.50 -6.01 9.94
N TYR A 89 2.79 -5.68 10.00
CA TYR A 89 3.30 -4.37 9.66
C TYR A 89 4.02 -4.44 8.32
N TRP A 90 3.67 -3.53 7.40
CA TRP A 90 4.30 -3.44 6.09
C TRP A 90 5.08 -2.16 5.97
N ALA A 91 6.40 -2.24 5.92
CA ALA A 91 7.28 -1.09 5.76
C ALA A 91 7.62 -0.87 4.28
N ALA A 92 7.54 0.38 3.84
CA ALA A 92 7.88 0.80 2.49
C ALA A 92 8.57 2.16 2.50
N GLU A 93 9.25 2.46 1.40
CA GLU A 93 9.85 3.77 1.18
C GLU A 93 8.81 4.90 1.09
N SER A 94 9.21 6.08 1.54
CA SER A 94 8.40 7.28 1.36
C SER A 94 8.55 7.82 -0.06
N ARG A 95 7.50 7.78 -0.88
CA ARG A 95 7.52 8.32 -2.27
C ARG A 95 7.92 9.78 -2.38
N THR A 96 7.83 10.58 -1.31
CA THR A 96 8.19 12.00 -1.32
C THR A 96 9.66 12.27 -0.98
N ARG A 97 10.35 11.34 -0.29
CA ARG A 97 11.72 11.55 0.18
C ARG A 97 12.70 10.42 -0.21
N MET A 98 12.16 9.28 -0.62
CA MET A 98 12.85 8.10 -1.15
C MET A 98 12.07 7.53 -2.35
N PRO A 99 11.96 8.26 -3.48
CA PRO A 99 11.26 7.78 -4.66
C PRO A 99 12.15 6.82 -5.44
N LEU A 100 12.23 5.54 -5.04
CA LEU A 100 12.96 4.57 -5.84
C LEU A 100 12.05 4.09 -6.97
N SER A 101 12.56 4.14 -8.18
CA SER A 101 11.80 3.82 -9.39
C SER A 101 11.69 2.31 -9.60
N GLY A 102 10.48 1.79 -9.83
CA GLY A 102 10.20 0.37 -10.07
C GLY A 102 8.94 -0.12 -9.33
N ILE A 103 8.63 -1.41 -9.44
CA ILE A 103 7.61 -2.05 -8.60
C ILE A 103 8.32 -2.57 -7.36
N ARG A 104 8.27 -1.82 -6.25
CA ARG A 104 8.65 -2.34 -4.95
C ARG A 104 7.43 -2.83 -4.21
N VAL A 105 7.54 -4.02 -3.65
CA VAL A 105 6.56 -4.58 -2.73
C VAL A 105 6.99 -4.16 -1.32
N PRO A 106 6.09 -3.58 -0.51
CA PRO A 106 6.35 -3.35 0.92
C PRO A 106 6.84 -4.64 1.61
N VAL A 107 7.68 -4.51 2.62
CA VAL A 107 8.23 -5.67 3.35
C VAL A 107 7.44 -5.88 4.64
N GLU A 108 7.06 -7.13 4.91
CA GLU A 108 6.28 -7.51 6.09
C GLU A 108 7.14 -7.74 7.35
N GLY A 109 6.51 -7.59 8.52
CA GLY A 109 7.04 -8.00 9.83
C GLY A 109 5.92 -8.18 10.86
N ASP A 110 6.14 -8.99 11.91
CA ASP A 110 5.17 -9.17 13.01
C ASP A 110 5.15 -7.95 13.95
N THR A 111 6.26 -7.21 13.98
CA THR A 111 6.36 -5.94 14.71
C THR A 111 6.84 -4.81 13.81
N VAL A 112 6.62 -3.57 14.24
CA VAL A 112 7.19 -2.38 13.58
C VAL A 112 8.71 -2.48 13.45
N ALA A 113 9.40 -2.97 14.49
CA ALA A 113 10.86 -3.10 14.48
C ALA A 113 11.32 -4.15 13.46
N GLU A 114 10.63 -5.29 13.39
CA GLU A 114 10.94 -6.32 12.40
C GLU A 114 10.69 -5.84 10.98
N ALA A 115 9.57 -5.15 10.73
CA ALA A 115 9.28 -4.58 9.41
C ALA A 115 10.34 -3.54 8.99
N LYS A 116 10.82 -2.71 9.93
CA LYS A 116 11.93 -1.77 9.70
C LYS A 116 13.23 -2.50 9.37
N GLN A 117 13.57 -3.52 10.15
CA GLN A 117 14.79 -4.30 9.95
C GLN A 117 14.76 -5.05 8.62
N ALA A 118 13.60 -5.62 8.27
CA ALA A 118 13.39 -6.31 7.00
C ALA A 118 13.48 -5.35 5.81
N LEU A 119 12.92 -4.14 5.94
CA LEU A 119 13.09 -3.08 4.93
C LEU A 119 14.56 -2.67 4.79
N ALA A 120 15.28 -2.44 5.89
CA ALA A 120 16.71 -2.09 5.84
C ALA A 120 17.55 -3.19 5.17
N ALA A 121 17.25 -4.46 5.47
CA ALA A 121 17.87 -5.62 4.83
C ALA A 121 17.61 -5.66 3.31
N ASP A 122 16.35 -5.46 2.91
CA ASP A 122 15.95 -5.42 1.50
C ASP A 122 16.67 -4.29 0.76
N LEU A 123 16.73 -3.07 1.32
CA LEU A 123 17.46 -1.96 0.73
C LEU A 123 18.95 -2.28 0.51
N GLY A 124 19.59 -2.93 1.48
CA GLY A 124 20.99 -3.34 1.37
C GLY A 124 21.20 -4.42 0.30
N ALA A 125 20.30 -5.40 0.22
CA ALA A 125 20.31 -6.42 -0.84
C ALA A 125 20.12 -5.79 -2.23
N GLN A 126 19.26 -4.79 -2.34
CA GLN A 126 19.02 -4.07 -3.59
C GLN A 126 20.22 -3.23 -4.04
N LEU A 127 20.90 -2.54 -3.11
CA LEU A 127 22.14 -1.83 -3.45
C LEU A 127 23.19 -2.82 -3.98
N ARG A 128 23.35 -3.98 -3.33
CA ARG A 128 24.25 -5.04 -3.80
C ARG A 128 23.90 -5.49 -5.23
N LEU A 129 22.62 -5.72 -5.50
CA LEU A 129 22.15 -6.13 -6.83
C LEU A 129 22.43 -5.05 -7.88
N LEU A 130 22.13 -3.79 -7.58
CA LEU A 130 22.37 -2.66 -8.49
C LEU A 130 23.87 -2.48 -8.79
N LEU A 131 24.74 -2.66 -7.80
CA LEU A 131 26.19 -2.64 -7.99
C LEU A 131 26.66 -3.78 -8.89
N LEU A 132 26.17 -5.01 -8.69
CA LEU A 132 26.47 -6.15 -9.56
C LEU A 132 26.00 -5.89 -10.99
N LEU A 133 24.76 -5.41 -11.16
CA LEU A 133 24.23 -5.03 -12.47
C LEU A 133 25.08 -3.95 -13.13
N SER A 134 25.48 -2.91 -12.38
CA SER A 134 26.35 -1.82 -12.87
C SER A 134 27.70 -2.29 -13.39
N SER A 135 28.31 -3.26 -12.71
CA SER A 135 29.58 -3.85 -13.13
C SER A 135 29.45 -4.77 -14.35
N SER A 136 28.35 -5.52 -14.45
CA SER A 136 28.12 -6.54 -15.47
C SER A 136 27.59 -5.97 -16.78
N HIS A 137 26.63 -5.03 -16.72
CA HIS A 137 25.90 -4.50 -17.87
C HIS A 137 26.34 -3.08 -18.26
N LYS A 138 27.67 -2.86 -18.39
CA LYS A 138 28.25 -1.56 -18.78
C LYS A 138 27.48 -0.91 -19.95
N GLY A 139 26.71 0.14 -19.63
CA GLY A 139 25.99 0.97 -20.60
C GLY A 139 24.57 0.52 -21.01
N LYS A 140 24.03 -0.57 -20.46
CA LYS A 140 22.67 -1.07 -20.80
C LYS A 140 21.64 -0.98 -19.67
N ILE A 141 21.99 -0.34 -18.56
CA ILE A 141 21.10 -0.23 -17.41
C ILE A 141 20.08 0.87 -17.64
N ALA A 142 18.81 0.59 -17.29
CA ALA A 142 17.74 1.57 -17.38
C ALA A 142 18.07 2.81 -16.53
N PRO A 143 17.82 4.04 -17.03
CA PRO A 143 18.15 5.28 -16.30
C PRO A 143 17.56 5.33 -14.88
N ALA A 144 16.34 4.84 -14.71
CA ALA A 144 15.67 4.74 -13.41
C ALA A 144 16.45 3.91 -12.37
N LEU A 145 17.13 2.83 -12.79
CA LEU A 145 17.95 2.01 -11.91
C LEU A 145 19.28 2.69 -11.55
N LEU A 146 19.81 3.55 -12.43
CA LEU A 146 20.99 4.37 -12.12
C LEU A 146 20.66 5.45 -11.08
N GLU A 147 19.47 6.03 -11.15
CA GLU A 147 18.98 6.97 -10.12
C GLU A 147 18.82 6.28 -8.77
N ASN A 148 18.22 5.09 -8.74
CA ASN A 148 18.12 4.28 -7.52
C ASN A 148 19.51 3.96 -6.95
N LEU A 149 20.46 3.55 -7.80
CA LEU A 149 21.82 3.25 -7.39
C LEU A 149 22.49 4.46 -6.77
N LYS A 150 22.34 5.65 -7.38
CA LYS A 150 22.90 6.90 -6.88
C LYS A 150 22.32 7.26 -5.51
N TYR A 151 21.00 7.12 -5.35
CA TYR A 151 20.33 7.41 -4.09
C TYR A 151 20.76 6.43 -2.99
N LEU A 152 20.67 5.12 -3.22
CA LEU A 152 21.05 4.12 -2.22
C LEU A 152 22.53 4.22 -1.83
N SER A 153 23.42 4.52 -2.79
CA SER A 153 24.82 4.78 -2.48
C SER A 153 25.04 6.06 -1.65
N SER A 154 24.11 7.02 -1.72
CA SER A 154 24.21 8.25 -0.92
C SER A 154 23.81 8.06 0.53
N CYS A 155 22.93 7.10 0.84
CA CYS A 155 22.37 6.90 2.19
C CYS A 155 22.82 5.60 2.88
N MET A 156 23.56 4.73 2.17
CA MET A 156 24.10 3.47 2.69
C MET A 156 25.63 3.42 2.62
N GLU A 157 26.21 2.52 3.38
CA GLU A 157 27.65 2.20 3.37
C GLU A 157 27.89 0.69 3.51
N ALA A 158 29.14 0.26 3.27
CA ALA A 158 29.51 -1.15 3.38
C ALA A 158 29.38 -1.62 4.84
N GLY A 159 28.54 -2.64 5.03
CA GLY A 159 28.38 -3.29 6.31
C GLY A 159 29.48 -4.33 6.59
N PRO A 160 29.47 -4.95 7.77
CA PRO A 160 30.43 -6.01 8.13
C PRO A 160 30.32 -7.24 7.22
N GLY A 161 29.18 -7.44 6.56
CA GLY A 161 28.91 -8.59 5.70
C GLY A 161 28.78 -9.90 6.48
N PRO A 162 28.30 -10.97 5.82
CA PRO A 162 28.30 -12.29 6.42
C PRO A 162 29.75 -12.74 6.65
N SER A 163 30.08 -13.06 7.90
CA SER A 163 31.37 -13.65 8.30
C SER A 163 31.57 -15.03 7.67
#